data_AF-A0A8T4GAR2-F1
#
_entry.id   AF-A0A8T4GAR2-F1
#
_cell.length_a   1.000
_cell.length_b   1.000
_cell.length_c   1.000
_cell.angle_alpha   90.00
_cell.angle_beta   90.00
_cell.angle_gamma   90.00
#
_symmetry.space_group_name_H-M   'P 1'
#
loop_
_entity.id
_entity.type
_entity.pdbx_description
1 polymer ?
#
loop_
_entity_poly.entity_id
_entity_poly.type
_entity_poly.pdbx_seq_one_letter_code
_entity_poly.pdbx_strand_id
1 'polypeptide(L)'
;RMDEKGVSPVIGVILMVAITVILAAVIASFVFGMGSSVKKTYNVAVTAQQLGDNVTVTLVGGPDVQSLQSISVNCTASDGTTDSGTLDTTVGSTITLNCGTGGADRVLVVGKFKDGTEQVLLDTTV
;
A
#
# COMPACT_ATOMS: atom_id res chain seq x y z
N ARG A 1 57.41 20.10 33.30
CA ARG A 1 57.27 19.03 32.28
C ARG A 1 55.90 18.43 32.52
N MET A 2 54.92 18.80 31.70
CA MET A 2 53.53 18.39 31.90
C MET A 2 53.35 16.95 31.43
N ASP A 3 52.67 16.19 32.26
CA ASP A 3 52.29 14.80 32.08
C ASP A 3 51.46 14.56 30.81
N GLU A 4 52.12 14.25 29.70
CA GLU A 4 51.49 13.48 28.62
C GLU A 4 51.38 12.03 29.08
N LYS A 5 50.40 11.77 29.96
CA LYS A 5 49.99 10.41 30.31
C LYS A 5 49.48 9.73 29.05
N GLY A 6 50.39 9.01 28.41
CA GLY A 6 50.09 8.10 27.32
C GLY A 6 48.98 7.16 27.75
N VAL A 7 47.84 7.30 27.10
CA VAL A 7 46.75 6.34 27.22
C VAL A 7 47.35 4.98 26.87
N SER A 8 47.21 4.00 27.76
CA SER A 8 47.72 2.64 27.51
C SER A 8 47.17 2.14 26.17
N PRO A 9 48.02 1.53 25.30
CA PRO A 9 47.58 1.00 24.00
C PRO A 9 46.32 0.14 24.09
N VAL A 10 46.15 -0.58 25.20
CA VAL A 10 45.00 -1.46 25.45
C VAL A 10 43.71 -0.66 25.74
N ILE A 11 43.81 0.45 26.46
CA ILE A 11 42.65 1.30 26.77
C ILE A 11 42.14 1.98 25.50
N GLY A 12 43.03 2.39 24.60
CA GLY A 12 42.66 2.93 23.29
C GLY A 12 41.89 1.92 22.44
N VAL A 13 42.33 0.66 22.42
CA VAL A 13 41.65 -0.42 21.69
C VAL A 13 40.27 -0.71 22.28
N ILE A 14 40.13 -0.79 23.60
CA ILE A 14 38.83 -1.02 24.26
C ILE A 14 37.85 0.11 23.92
N LEU A 15 38.30 1.37 23.96
CA LEU A 15 37.47 2.53 23.63
C LEU A 15 37.05 2.55 22.16
N MET A 16 37.96 2.23 21.25
CA MET A 16 37.66 2.16 19.82
C MET A 16 36.63 1.08 19.52
N VAL A 17 36.81 -0.12 20.09
CA VAL A 17 35.88 -1.23 19.92
C VAL A 17 34.51 -0.89 20.50
N ALA A 18 34.45 -0.33 21.71
CA ALA A 18 33.19 0.03 22.37
C ALA A 18 32.32 0.96 21.50
N ILE A 19 32.90 2.02 20.95
CA ILE A 19 32.16 2.98 20.11
C ILE A 19 31.67 2.30 18.83
N THR A 20 32.52 1.50 18.17
CA THR A 20 32.10 0.79 16.95
C THR A 20 30.99 -0.22 17.19
N VAL A 21 30.97 -0.90 18.35
CA VAL A 21 29.91 -1.85 18.73
C VAL A 21 28.58 -1.11 18.95
N ILE A 22 28.61 0.03 19.64
CA ILE A 22 27.40 0.86 19.85
C ILE A 22 26.86 1.37 18.51
N LEU A 23 27.73 1.93 17.66
CA LEU A 23 27.33 2.43 16.35
C LEU A 23 26.78 1.32 15.45
N ALA A 24 27.42 0.15 15.43
CA ALA A 24 26.95 -1.00 14.68
C ALA A 24 25.57 -1.48 15.16
N ALA A 25 25.35 -1.56 16.48
CA ALA A 25 24.06 -1.96 17.05
C ALA A 25 22.93 -0.98 16.71
N VAL A 26 23.22 0.33 16.74
CA VAL A 26 22.24 1.37 16.39
C VAL A 26 21.91 1.36 14.90
N ILE A 27 22.91 1.26 14.02
CA ILE A 27 22.64 1.20 12.57
C ILE A 27 21.88 -0.08 12.23
N ALA A 28 22.23 -1.21 12.85
CA ALA A 28 21.50 -2.46 12.68
C ALA A 28 20.03 -2.32 13.09
N SER A 29 19.73 -1.69 14.23
CA SER A 29 18.34 -1.48 14.65
C SER A 29 17.56 -0.56 13.71
N PHE A 30 18.19 0.47 13.15
CA PHE A 30 17.59 1.30 12.11
C PHE A 30 17.34 0.52 10.81
N VAL A 31 18.32 -0.24 10.32
CA VAL A 31 18.19 -1.02 9.07
C VAL A 31 17.13 -2.12 9.20
N PHE A 32 17.16 -2.89 10.29
CA PHE A 32 16.15 -3.93 10.53
C PHE A 32 14.77 -3.32 10.85
N GLY A 33 14.72 -2.16 11.49
CA GLY A 33 13.48 -1.43 11.77
C GLY A 33 12.80 -0.86 10.52
N MET A 34 13.58 -0.50 9.48
CA MET A 34 13.05 0.07 8.23
C MET A 34 12.56 -0.98 7.22
N GLY A 35 13.03 -2.22 7.31
CA GLY A 35 12.65 -3.29 6.37
C GLY A 35 11.17 -3.71 6.46
N SER A 36 10.50 -3.47 7.58
CA SER A 36 9.12 -3.89 7.83
C SER A 36 8.06 -2.96 7.22
N SER A 37 8.44 -1.77 6.75
CA SER A 37 7.49 -0.74 6.29
C SER A 37 7.35 -0.67 4.76
N VAL A 38 8.07 -1.50 4.00
CA VAL A 38 7.89 -1.57 2.55
C VAL A 38 6.68 -2.43 2.24
N LYS A 39 5.48 -1.84 2.34
CA LYS A 39 4.28 -2.48 1.79
C LYS A 39 4.49 -2.65 0.28
N LYS A 40 4.39 -3.90 -0.19
CA LYS A 40 4.43 -4.18 -1.62
C LYS A 40 3.24 -3.48 -2.28
N THR A 41 3.52 -2.55 -3.18
CA THR A 41 2.48 -1.92 -4.00
C THR A 41 2.21 -2.81 -5.19
N TYR A 42 0.94 -3.11 -5.40
CA TYR A 42 0.47 -3.89 -6.53
C TYR A 42 -0.07 -2.97 -7.62
N ASN A 43 0.27 -3.29 -8.87
CA ASN A 43 -0.16 -2.52 -10.03
C ASN A 43 -1.30 -3.25 -10.75
N VAL A 44 -2.51 -2.73 -10.53
CA VAL A 44 -3.75 -3.21 -11.17
C VAL A 44 -4.51 -1.99 -11.69
N ALA A 45 -4.91 -2.03 -12.96
CA ALA A 45 -5.70 -1.02 -13.63
C ALA A 45 -7.18 -1.38 -13.58
N VAL A 46 -7.97 -0.48 -12.99
CA VAL A 46 -9.43 -0.55 -12.92
C VAL A 46 -9.99 0.77 -13.43
N THR A 47 -11.09 0.73 -14.16
CA THR A 47 -11.79 1.92 -14.64
C THR A 47 -13.23 1.92 -14.17
N ALA A 48 -13.72 3.07 -13.71
CA ALA A 48 -15.13 3.30 -13.43
C ALA A 48 -15.69 4.28 -14.47
N GLN A 49 -16.89 3.99 -14.97
CA GLN A 49 -17.62 4.87 -15.87
C GLN A 49 -19.07 4.92 -15.43
N GLN A 50 -19.64 6.12 -15.36
CA GLN A 50 -21.06 6.29 -15.12
C GLN A 50 -21.82 6.34 -16.45
N LEU A 51 -22.89 5.54 -16.53
CA LEU A 51 -23.81 5.47 -17.65
C LEU A 51 -25.23 5.68 -17.12
N GLY A 52 -25.69 6.93 -17.15
CA GLY A 52 -26.98 7.33 -16.57
C GLY A 52 -26.98 7.11 -15.06
N ASP A 53 -27.96 6.35 -14.57
CA ASP A 53 -28.12 6.04 -13.14
C ASP A 53 -27.27 4.84 -12.66
N ASN A 54 -26.40 4.31 -13.52
CA ASN A 54 -25.61 3.12 -13.25
C ASN A 54 -24.12 3.43 -13.36
N VAL A 55 -23.32 2.92 -12.43
CA VAL A 55 -21.85 3.00 -12.49
C VAL A 55 -21.31 1.63 -12.85
N THR A 56 -20.59 1.55 -13.97
CA THR A 56 -19.93 0.33 -14.41
C THR A 56 -18.44 0.39 -14.10
N VAL A 57 -17.96 -0.59 -13.35
CA VAL A 57 -16.55 -0.76 -12.99
C VAL A 57 -15.99 -1.95 -13.76
N THR A 58 -14.87 -1.75 -14.44
CA THR A 58 -14.22 -2.74 -15.31
C THR A 58 -12.78 -2.98 -14.86
N LEU A 59 -12.40 -4.26 -14.75
CA LEU A 59 -11.01 -4.66 -14.53
C LEU A 59 -10.26 -4.68 -15.86
N VAL A 60 -9.42 -3.67 -16.11
CA VAL A 60 -8.68 -3.52 -17.37
C VAL A 60 -7.45 -4.44 -17.42
N GLY A 61 -6.86 -4.73 -16.26
CA GLY A 61 -5.75 -5.68 -16.14
C GLY A 61 -4.56 -5.10 -15.38
N GLY A 62 -3.35 -5.56 -15.68
CA GLY A 62 -2.13 -5.17 -14.97
C GLY A 62 -1.18 -6.35 -14.72
N PRO A 63 0.09 -6.10 -14.40
CA PRO A 63 1.07 -7.16 -14.16
C PRO A 63 0.74 -8.00 -12.91
N ASP A 64 0.04 -7.43 -11.94
CA ASP A 64 -0.23 -8.07 -10.65
C ASP A 64 -1.64 -8.68 -10.51
N VAL A 65 -2.44 -8.69 -11.58
CA VAL A 65 -3.84 -9.17 -11.52
C VAL A 65 -3.93 -10.63 -11.07
N GLN A 66 -2.94 -11.47 -11.42
CA GLN A 66 -2.89 -12.88 -11.00
C GLN A 66 -2.70 -13.07 -9.48
N SER A 67 -2.22 -12.03 -8.80
CA SER A 67 -2.04 -12.02 -7.35
C SER A 67 -3.28 -11.55 -6.59
N LEU A 68 -4.33 -11.08 -7.28
CA LEU A 68 -5.61 -10.73 -6.68
C LEU A 68 -6.33 -12.00 -6.19
N GLN A 69 -6.91 -11.88 -5.00
CA GLN A 69 -7.78 -12.88 -4.39
C GLN A 69 -9.24 -12.45 -4.51
N SER A 70 -9.54 -11.19 -4.23
CA SER A 70 -10.89 -10.62 -4.38
C SER A 70 -10.82 -9.12 -4.67
N ILE A 71 -11.85 -8.60 -5.33
CA ILE A 71 -12.02 -7.17 -5.59
C ILE A 71 -13.38 -6.76 -5.05
N SER A 72 -13.39 -5.83 -4.11
CA SER A 72 -14.61 -5.22 -3.58
C SER A 72 -14.77 -3.84 -4.19
N VAL A 73 -15.95 -3.58 -4.73
CA VAL A 73 -16.31 -2.28 -5.31
C VAL A 73 -17.42 -1.70 -4.44
N ASN A 74 -17.19 -0.47 -3.99
CA ASN A 74 -18.13 0.30 -3.20
C ASN A 74 -18.41 1.59 -3.95
N CYS A 75 -19.68 1.90 -4.09
CA CYS A 75 -20.14 3.14 -4.69
C CYS A 75 -21.00 3.88 -3.68
N THR A 76 -20.80 5.19 -3.58
CA THR A 76 -21.54 6.09 -2.71
C THR A 76 -22.02 7.24 -3.57
N ALA A 77 -23.32 7.23 -3.84
CA ALA A 77 -24.01 8.27 -4.56
C ALA A 77 -24.09 9.55 -3.74
N SER A 78 -24.32 10.65 -4.44
CA SER A 78 -24.47 12.00 -3.86
C SER A 78 -25.68 12.15 -2.95
N ASP A 79 -26.71 11.34 -3.18
CA ASP A 79 -27.94 11.30 -2.38
C ASP A 79 -27.83 10.43 -1.13
N GLY A 80 -26.67 9.80 -0.91
CA GLY A 80 -26.40 8.88 0.20
C GLY A 80 -26.74 7.43 -0.12
N THR A 81 -27.22 7.11 -1.32
CA THR A 81 -27.39 5.73 -1.78
C THR A 81 -26.03 5.05 -1.84
N THR A 82 -25.92 3.86 -1.26
CA THR A 82 -24.70 3.07 -1.34
C THR A 82 -25.00 1.75 -2.01
N ASP A 83 -24.16 1.38 -2.94
CA ASP A 83 -24.20 0.07 -3.58
C ASP A 83 -22.80 -0.54 -3.55
N SER A 84 -22.74 -1.86 -3.40
CA SER A 84 -21.47 -2.55 -3.30
C SER A 84 -21.58 -3.94 -3.89
N GLY A 85 -20.49 -4.38 -4.48
CA GLY A 85 -20.42 -5.68 -5.09
C GLY A 85 -19.01 -6.21 -5.15
N THR A 86 -18.90 -7.50 -5.49
CA THR A 86 -17.61 -8.15 -5.70
C THR A 86 -17.40 -8.30 -7.20
N LEU A 87 -16.27 -7.79 -7.69
CA LEU A 87 -15.86 -7.95 -9.08
C LEU A 87 -14.98 -9.21 -9.21
N ASP A 88 -15.23 -9.99 -10.26
CA ASP A 88 -14.38 -11.12 -10.59
C ASP A 88 -12.94 -10.66 -10.87
N THR A 89 -11.98 -11.48 -10.46
CA THR A 89 -10.53 -11.20 -10.64
C THR A 89 -10.04 -11.46 -12.07
N THR A 90 -10.95 -11.82 -12.98
CA THR A 90 -10.62 -12.08 -14.39
C THR A 90 -10.58 -10.77 -15.16
N VAL A 91 -9.52 -10.54 -15.94
CA VAL A 91 -9.37 -9.35 -16.77
C VAL A 91 -10.55 -9.27 -17.75
N GLY A 92 -11.17 -8.09 -17.85
CA GLY A 92 -12.35 -7.85 -18.67
C GLY A 92 -13.67 -8.08 -17.95
N SER A 93 -13.66 -8.58 -16.71
CA SER A 93 -14.88 -8.64 -15.90
C SER A 93 -15.37 -7.23 -15.57
N THR A 94 -16.70 -7.09 -15.56
CA THR A 94 -17.40 -5.84 -15.27
C THR A 94 -18.45 -6.06 -14.19
N ILE A 95 -18.63 -5.06 -13.33
CA ILE A 95 -19.75 -4.98 -12.40
C ILE A 95 -20.47 -3.66 -12.60
N THR A 96 -21.80 -3.71 -12.57
CA THR A 96 -22.65 -2.52 -12.64
C THR A 96 -23.31 -2.34 -11.28
N LEU A 97 -23.20 -1.12 -10.75
CA LEU A 97 -23.78 -0.69 -9.48
C LEU A 97 -24.85 0.37 -9.74
N ASN A 98 -25.95 0.28 -9.01
CA ASN A 98 -27.12 1.16 -9.16
C ASN A 98 -26.99 2.36 -8.21
N CYS A 99 -25.91 3.09 -8.36
CA CYS A 99 -25.53 4.21 -7.50
C CYS A 99 -25.22 5.50 -8.29
N GLY A 100 -25.61 5.55 -9.57
CA GLY A 100 -25.44 6.73 -10.40
C GLY A 100 -26.57 7.72 -10.13
N THR A 101 -26.21 8.97 -9.90
CA THR A 101 -27.09 10.12 -9.76
C THR A 101 -26.55 11.25 -10.65
N GLY A 102 -27.34 12.31 -10.85
CA GLY A 102 -26.83 13.51 -11.54
C GLY A 102 -25.81 14.32 -10.72
N GLY A 103 -25.41 13.83 -9.54
CA GLY A 103 -24.43 14.47 -8.66
C GLY A 103 -23.00 13.98 -8.91
N ALA A 104 -22.16 14.10 -7.88
CA ALA A 104 -20.78 13.62 -7.86
C ALA A 104 -20.71 12.31 -7.06
N ASP A 105 -20.71 11.17 -7.74
CA ASP A 105 -20.82 9.85 -7.11
C ASP A 105 -19.44 9.21 -6.91
N ARG A 106 -19.13 8.81 -5.68
CA ARG A 106 -17.81 8.27 -5.34
C ARG A 106 -17.77 6.77 -5.55
N VAL A 107 -16.76 6.30 -6.27
CA VAL A 107 -16.47 4.89 -6.54
C VAL A 107 -15.12 4.53 -5.94
N LEU A 108 -15.14 3.59 -4.99
CA LEU A 108 -13.98 3.05 -4.31
C LEU A 108 -13.84 1.57 -4.66
N VAL A 109 -12.69 1.19 -5.22
CA VAL A 109 -12.34 -0.19 -5.54
C VAL A 109 -11.18 -0.62 -4.66
N VAL A 110 -11.37 -1.69 -3.91
CA VAL A 110 -10.37 -2.28 -3.02
C VAL A 110 -10.05 -3.69 -3.48
N GLY A 111 -8.77 -3.95 -3.77
CA GLY A 111 -8.26 -5.28 -4.08
C GLY A 111 -7.64 -5.93 -2.85
N LYS A 112 -8.01 -7.18 -2.58
CA LYS A 112 -7.27 -8.06 -1.65
C LYS A 112 -6.36 -8.98 -2.44
N PHE A 113 -5.11 -9.05 -2.03
CA PHE A 113 -4.08 -9.88 -2.67
C PHE A 113 -3.85 -11.17 -1.88
N LYS A 114 -3.27 -12.18 -2.54
CA LYS A 114 -2.99 -13.51 -1.96
C LYS A 114 -2.03 -13.47 -0.76
N ASP A 115 -1.29 -12.38 -0.58
CA ASP A 115 -0.41 -12.14 0.57
C ASP A 115 -1.16 -11.55 1.78
N GLY A 116 -2.46 -11.28 1.65
CA GLY A 116 -3.30 -10.63 2.66
C GLY A 116 -3.22 -9.10 2.65
N THR A 117 -2.47 -8.51 1.71
CA THR A 117 -2.43 -7.05 1.55
C THR A 117 -3.73 -6.57 0.93
N GLU A 118 -4.27 -5.47 1.47
CA GLU A 118 -5.39 -4.74 0.88
C GLU A 118 -4.87 -3.43 0.30
N GLN A 119 -5.28 -3.12 -0.93
CA GLN A 119 -4.93 -1.87 -1.60
C GLN A 119 -6.14 -1.27 -2.28
N VAL A 120 -6.28 0.05 -2.17
CA VAL A 120 -7.21 0.81 -3.00
C VAL A 120 -6.66 0.85 -4.43
N LEU A 121 -7.41 0.28 -5.37
CA LEU A 121 -7.04 0.20 -6.79
C LEU A 121 -7.55 1.41 -7.57
N LEU A 122 -8.72 1.92 -7.19
CA LEU A 122 -9.34 3.08 -7.78
C LEU A 122 -10.15 3.80 -6.70
N ASP A 123 -9.98 5.11 -6.62
CA ASP A 123 -10.87 6.02 -5.90
C ASP A 123 -11.15 7.16 -6.86
N THR A 124 -12.39 7.27 -7.31
CA THR A 124 -12.79 8.29 -8.29
C THR A 124 -14.18 8.78 -7.99
N THR A 125 -14.49 9.98 -8.48
CA THR A 125 -15.83 10.54 -8.44
C THR A 125 -16.30 10.68 -9.87
N VAL A 126 -17.39 9.99 -10.20
CA VAL A 126 -18.03 10.00 -11.52
C VAL A 126 -19.25 10.91 -11.53
#